data_AF-A0A2V8QTS1-F1
#
_entry.id   AF-A0A2V8QTS1-F1
#
_cell.length_a   1.000
_cell.length_b   1.000
_cell.length_c   1.000
_cell.angle_alpha   90.00
_cell.angle_beta   90.00
_cell.angle_gamma   90.00
#
_symmetry.space_group_name_H-M   'P 1'
#
loop_
_entity.id
_entity.type
_entity.pdbx_description
1 polymer ?
#
loop_
_entity_poly.entity_id
_entity_poly.type
_entity_poly.pdbx_seq_one_letter_code
_entity_poly.pdbx_strand_id
1 'polypeptide(L)'
;MRFDDIKESSLMALDTLRANKLRSSLTILGVSVGVVTVIFMVSIIQGLNKAFADQIESLGSNTIFISKFDPSFGRPPGPEEIHRKDLGM
;
A
#
# COMPACT_ATOMS: atom_id res chain seq x y z
N MET A 1 35.44 26.50 -2.80
CA MET A 1 35.46 25.16 -2.18
C MET A 1 36.20 24.25 -3.13
N ARG A 2 37.43 23.83 -2.82
CA ARG A 2 38.25 23.10 -3.80
C ARG A 2 37.79 21.65 -3.78
N PHE A 3 37.63 21.05 -4.96
CA PHE A 3 37.22 19.65 -5.09
C PHE A 3 38.26 18.68 -4.48
N ASP A 4 39.51 19.13 -4.31
CA ASP A 4 40.58 18.39 -3.62
C ASP A 4 40.25 18.10 -2.15
N ASP A 5 39.66 19.06 -1.43
CA ASP A 5 39.33 18.91 0.00
C ASP A 5 38.26 17.81 0.20
N ILE A 6 37.31 17.73 -0.72
CA ILE A 6 36.24 16.71 -0.72
C ILE A 6 36.81 15.33 -1.00
N LYS A 7 37.77 15.25 -1.94
CA LYS A 7 38.43 14.00 -2.32
C LYS A 7 39.25 13.44 -1.16
N GLU A 8 40.02 14.29 -0.48
CA GLU A 8 40.83 13.91 0.68
C GLU A 8 39.96 13.46 1.85
N SER A 9 38.90 14.21 2.16
CA SER A 9 37.93 13.87 3.20
C SER A 9 37.23 12.53 2.95
N SER A 10 36.84 12.26 1.69
CA SER A 10 36.22 10.99 1.30
C SER A 10 37.19 9.80 1.43
N LEU A 11 38.45 9.99 1.03
CA LEU A 11 39.51 8.98 1.19
C LEU A 11 39.76 8.64 2.67
N MET A 12 39.87 9.64 3.54
CA MET A 12 40.05 9.43 4.98
C MET A 12 38.85 8.70 5.62
N ALA A 13 37.63 9.04 5.21
CA ALA A 13 36.42 8.36 5.69
C ALA A 13 36.40 6.88 5.29
N LEU A 14 36.76 6.56 4.04
CA LEU A 14 36.85 5.18 3.55
C LEU A 14 37.93 4.36 4.26
N ASP A 15 39.07 4.99 4.58
CA ASP A 15 40.14 4.35 5.34
C ASP A 15 39.68 4.00 6.76
N THR A 16 39.01 4.93 7.43
CA THR A 16 38.45 4.74 8.77
C THR A 16 37.39 3.63 8.83
N LEU A 17 36.53 3.53 7.80
CA LEU A 17 35.55 2.46 7.67
C LEU A 17 36.22 1.09 7.51
N ARG A 18 37.36 1.02 6.81
CA ARG A 18 38.16 -0.20 6.62
C ARG A 18 39.00 -0.57 7.85
N ALA A 19 39.41 0.39 8.67
CA ALA A 19 40.11 0.13 9.92
C ALA A 19 39.20 -0.58 10.95
N ASN A 20 37.91 -0.24 10.98
CA ASN A 20 36.92 -0.80 11.91
C ASN A 20 35.90 -1.74 11.23
N LYS A 21 36.40 -2.77 10.53
CA LYS A 21 35.57 -3.64 9.67
C LYS A 21 34.34 -4.22 10.38
N LEU A 22 34.50 -4.79 11.58
CA LEU A 22 33.41 -5.45 12.31
C LEU A 22 32.30 -4.49 12.72
N ARG A 23 32.67 -3.30 13.21
CA ARG A 23 31.70 -2.28 13.64
C ARG A 23 30.94 -1.71 12.43
N SER A 24 31.67 -1.31 11.40
CA SER A 24 31.06 -0.75 10.18
C SER A 24 30.18 -1.79 9.48
N SER A 25 30.62 -3.04 9.34
CA SER A 25 29.83 -4.09 8.68
C SER A 25 28.55 -4.39 9.43
N LEU A 26 28.59 -4.53 10.76
CA LEU A 26 27.41 -4.87 11.55
C LEU A 26 26.36 -3.74 11.50
N THR A 27 26.80 -2.49 11.47
CA THR A 27 25.90 -1.33 11.40
C THR A 27 25.24 -1.23 10.03
N ILE A 28 26.00 -1.44 8.94
CA ILE A 28 25.48 -1.45 7.57
C ILE A 28 24.50 -2.61 7.39
N LEU A 29 24.84 -3.81 7.88
CA LEU A 29 23.96 -4.97 7.81
C LEU A 29 22.65 -4.72 8.58
N GLY A 30 22.70 -4.18 9.79
CA GLY A 30 21.51 -3.85 10.58
C GLY A 30 20.56 -2.89 9.86
N VAL A 31 21.10 -1.79 9.30
CA VAL A 31 20.29 -0.82 8.54
C VAL A 31 19.72 -1.46 7.27
N SER A 32 20.52 -2.23 6.53
CA SER A 32 20.05 -2.88 5.29
C SER A 32 18.90 -3.84 5.54
N VAL A 33 19.00 -4.71 6.56
CA VAL A 33 17.93 -5.65 6.92
C VAL A 33 16.69 -4.89 7.37
N GLY A 34 16.84 -3.85 8.19
CA GLY A 34 15.71 -3.02 8.62
C GLY A 34 14.95 -2.40 7.45
N VAL A 35 15.67 -1.75 6.53
CA VAL A 35 15.06 -1.11 5.35
C VAL A 35 14.42 -2.14 4.42
N VAL A 36 15.08 -3.27 4.16
CA VAL A 36 14.54 -4.33 3.29
C VAL A 36 13.24 -4.91 3.86
N THR A 37 13.18 -5.14 5.17
CA THR A 37 11.97 -5.70 5.82
C THR A 37 10.79 -4.74 5.71
N VAL A 38 11.02 -3.44 5.91
CA VAL A 38 9.98 -2.41 5.78
C VAL A 38 9.48 -2.31 4.34
N ILE A 39 10.39 -2.25 3.35
CA ILE A 39 10.02 -2.19 1.93
C ILE A 39 9.22 -3.44 1.54
N PHE A 40 9.65 -4.61 2.00
CA PHE A 40 8.98 -5.88 1.72
C PHE A 40 7.54 -5.90 2.25
N MET A 41 7.34 -5.52 3.52
CA MET A 41 6.00 -5.45 4.13
C MET A 41 5.10 -4.46 3.38
N VAL A 42 5.63 -3.27 3.07
CA VAL A 42 4.90 -2.22 2.35
C VAL A 42 4.50 -2.67 0.95
N SER A 43 5.37 -3.40 0.24
CA SER A 43 5.05 -3.98 -1.07
C SER A 43 3.94 -5.03 -0.98
N ILE A 44 3.98 -5.90 0.04
CA ILE A 44 2.93 -6.91 0.24
C ILE A 44 1.59 -6.24 0.52
N ILE A 45 1.55 -5.26 1.43
CA ILE A 45 0.30 -4.58 1.80
C ILE A 45 -0.33 -3.91 0.58
N GLN A 46 0.47 -3.20 -0.21
CA GLN A 46 -0.03 -2.55 -1.42
C GLN A 46 -0.49 -3.55 -2.47
N GLY A 47 0.27 -4.63 -2.69
CA GLY A 47 -0.12 -5.69 -3.63
C GLY A 47 -1.40 -6.38 -3.21
N LEU A 48 -1.56 -6.66 -1.92
CA LEU A 48 -2.75 -7.26 -1.35
C LEU A 48 -3.97 -6.34 -1.45
N ASN A 49 -3.81 -5.06 -1.10
CA ASN A 49 -4.88 -4.06 -1.22
C ASN A 49 -5.37 -3.96 -2.66
N LYS A 50 -4.44 -3.93 -3.63
CA LYS A 50 -4.78 -3.95 -5.05
C LYS A 50 -5.51 -5.24 -5.45
N ALA A 51 -5.00 -6.40 -5.05
CA ALA A 51 -5.63 -7.68 -5.37
C ALA A 51 -7.04 -7.81 -4.77
N PHE A 52 -7.25 -7.30 -3.55
CA PHE A 52 -8.59 -7.23 -2.94
C PHE A 52 -9.49 -6.23 -3.65
N ALA A 53 -8.99 -5.06 -4.02
CA ALA A 53 -9.74 -4.08 -4.81
C ALA A 53 -10.19 -4.71 -6.14
N ASP A 54 -9.27 -5.35 -6.87
CA ASP A 54 -9.55 -6.04 -8.14
C ASP A 54 -10.57 -7.19 -7.94
N GLN A 55 -10.46 -7.96 -6.85
CA GLN A 55 -11.42 -9.02 -6.53
C GLN A 55 -12.80 -8.45 -6.19
N ILE A 56 -12.89 -7.43 -5.35
CA ILE A 56 -14.15 -6.76 -5.01
C ILE A 56 -14.76 -6.12 -6.26
N GLU A 57 -13.94 -5.53 -7.13
CA GLU A 57 -14.35 -4.97 -8.41
C GLU A 57 -14.95 -6.05 -9.31
N SER A 58 -14.29 -7.20 -9.42
CA SER A 58 -14.77 -8.36 -10.18
C SER A 58 -16.02 -9.02 -9.58
N LEU A 59 -16.22 -8.91 -8.27
CA LEU A 59 -17.36 -9.47 -7.55
C LEU A 59 -18.60 -8.55 -7.57
N GLY A 60 -18.48 -7.28 -7.98
CA GLY A 60 -19.66 -6.40 -7.99
C GLY A 60 -19.53 -4.96 -8.50
N SER A 61 -18.37 -4.49 -8.98
CA SER A 61 -18.24 -3.11 -9.46
C SER A 61 -18.75 -2.87 -10.88
N ASN A 62 -19.23 -3.91 -11.56
CA ASN A 62 -20.05 -3.74 -12.77
C ASN A 62 -21.49 -4.26 -12.59
N THR A 63 -21.99 -4.28 -11.34
CA THR A 63 -23.40 -4.54 -11.07
C THR A 63 -24.05 -3.25 -10.59
N ILE A 64 -24.77 -2.59 -11.51
CA ILE A 64 -25.72 -1.54 -11.15
C ILE A 64 -26.74 -2.17 -10.21
N PHE A 65 -26.71 -1.81 -8.92
CA PHE A 65 -27.64 -2.32 -7.92
C PHE A 65 -29.01 -1.65 -8.12
N ILE A 66 -29.79 -2.13 -9.10
CA ILE A 66 -31.17 -1.69 -9.31
C ILE A 66 -32.04 -2.36 -8.25
N SER A 67 -32.16 -1.71 -7.10
CA SER A 67 -33.13 -2.06 -6.07
C SER A 67 -34.45 -1.33 -6.35
N LYS A 68 -35.57 -2.08 -6.38
CA LYS A 68 -36.94 -1.53 -6.53
C LYS A 68 -37.30 -0.56 -5.39
N PHE A 69 -36.66 -0.72 -4.24
CA PHE A 69 -36.81 0.12 -3.06
C PHE A 69 -35.53 0.93 -2.87
N ASP A 70 -35.67 2.25 -2.79
CA ASP A 70 -34.57 3.12 -2.36
C ASP A 70 -34.12 2.66 -0.97
N PRO A 71 -32.86 2.27 -0.75
CA PRO A 71 -32.36 1.88 0.56
C PRO A 71 -32.17 3.10 1.46
N SER A 72 -33.20 3.94 1.56
CA SER A 72 -33.33 5.02 2.53
C SER A 72 -33.67 4.41 3.88
N PHE A 73 -32.62 4.09 4.65
CA PHE A 73 -32.72 3.64 6.03
C PHE A 73 -33.58 4.63 6.84
N GLY A 74 -34.78 4.20 7.25
CA GLY A 74 -35.68 4.98 8.12
C GLY A 74 -36.91 5.59 7.45
N ARG A 75 -37.18 5.36 6.15
CA ARG A 75 -38.48 5.67 5.55
C ARG A 75 -39.28 4.38 5.31
N PRO A 76 -40.48 4.22 5.90
CA PRO A 76 -41.36 3.12 5.50
C PRO A 76 -41.74 3.28 4.01
N PRO A 77 -41.73 2.19 3.23
CA PRO A 77 -42.00 2.22 1.81
C PRO A 77 -43.36 2.83 1.49
N GLY A 78 -43.42 3.67 0.46
CA GLY A 78 -44.65 4.32 0.05
C GLY A 78 -45.67 3.31 -0.48
N PRO A 79 -46.99 3.58 -0.35
CA PRO A 79 -48.03 2.72 -0.93
C PRO A 79 -47.86 2.43 -2.43
N GLU A 80 -47.13 3.30 -3.14
CA GLU A 80 -46.85 3.17 -4.57
C GLU A 80 -45.74 2.16 -4.92
N GLU A 81 -44.87 1.79 -3.98
CA GLU A 81 -43.82 0.77 -4.22
C GLU A 81 -44.35 -0.66 -4.05
N ILE A 82 -45.36 -0.83 -3.20
CA ILE A 82 -45.98 -2.13 -2.89
C ILE A 82 -46.79 -2.65 -4.09
N HIS A 83 -47.38 -1.76 -4.89
CA HIS A 83 -48.24 -2.14 -6.02
C HIS A 83 -47.51 -2.29 -7.37
N ARG A 84 -46.20 -2.06 -7.41
CA ARG A 84 -45.43 -2.24 -8.64
C ARG A 84 -45.29 -3.73 -8.95
N LYS A 85 -45.74 -4.11 -10.15
CA LYS A 85 -45.72 -5.49 -10.67
C LYS A 85 -44.31 -6.09 -10.58
N ASP A 86 -44.24 -7.29 -10.02
CA ASP A 86 -42.99 -8.04 -9.87
C ASP A 86 -42.45 -8.42 -11.26
N LEU A 87 -41.25 -7.96 -11.59
CA LEU A 87 -40.56 -8.30 -12.84
C LEU A 87 -39.74 -9.58 -12.65
N GLY A 88 -40.37 -10.63 -12.16
CA GLY A 88 -39.85 -11.98 -12.21
C GLY A 88 -40.06 -12.58 -13.61
N MET A 89 -38.97 -12.72 -14.35
CA MET A 89 -38.71 -13.90 -15.20
C MET A 89 -37.31 -14.42 -14.87
#